data_AF-A0A8B6Y5A4-F1
#
_entry.id   AF-A0A8B6Y5A4-F1
#
_cell.length_a   1.000
_cell.length_b   1.000
_cell.length_c   1.000
_cell.angle_alpha   90.00
_cell.angle_beta   90.00
_cell.angle_gamma   90.00
#
_symmetry.space_group_name_H-M   'P 1'
#
loop_
_entity.id
_entity.type
_entity.pdbx_description
1 polymer ?
#
loop_
_entity_poly.entity_id
_entity_poly.type
_entity_poly.pdbx_seq_one_letter_code
_entity_poly.pdbx_strand_id
1 'polypeptide(L)'
;MVNKCAVFNCRSGYKSKKNESSFLSASKAVFSFPKDTVLEEKWMKFVNRKDWKPSKHSVICLDYFEKKYLKYGKRVTLKYELNHVPTIYSDEISIPSSIIPKIPTFRKPPTDRHSIILDEIYTFQEMDKIKNIDMLHESNSPNGFSFQRYESFVLYYCLFFVDATPFIESIRIDNNLHVKLHYKILHFHSLNGLGQLTIVSLQVY
;
A
#
# COMPACT_ATOMS: atom_id res chain seq x y z
N MET A 1 -15.13 40.49 -6.18
CA MET A 1 -15.77 39.43 -5.36
C MET A 1 -14.76 38.29 -5.24
N VAL A 2 -14.41 37.86 -4.02
CA VAL A 2 -13.42 36.79 -3.82
C VAL A 2 -14.15 35.44 -3.90
N ASN A 3 -13.74 34.58 -4.83
CA ASN A 3 -14.32 33.24 -4.95
C ASN A 3 -13.85 32.39 -3.76
N LYS A 4 -14.81 31.76 -3.07
CA LYS A 4 -14.55 30.91 -1.91
C LYS A 4 -14.41 29.46 -2.36
N CYS A 5 -13.49 28.72 -1.74
CA CYS A 5 -13.29 27.32 -2.08
C CYS A 5 -14.53 26.46 -1.76
N ALA A 6 -14.89 25.58 -2.69
CA ALA A 6 -16.05 24.69 -2.59
C ALA A 6 -15.79 23.44 -1.74
N VAL A 7 -14.53 23.11 -1.41
CA VAL A 7 -14.20 21.92 -0.62
C VAL A 7 -14.72 22.06 0.82
N PHE A 8 -15.16 20.96 1.42
CA PHE A 8 -15.64 20.96 2.79
C PHE A 8 -14.56 21.46 3.77
N ASN A 9 -14.95 22.32 4.71
CA ASN A 9 -14.06 22.94 5.71
C ASN A 9 -12.88 23.77 5.16
N CYS A 10 -12.82 24.03 3.84
CA CYS A 10 -11.78 24.90 3.28
C CYS A 10 -12.09 26.37 3.54
N ARG A 11 -11.12 27.09 4.13
CA ARG A 11 -11.21 28.54 4.38
C ARG A 11 -10.46 29.41 3.39
N SER A 12 -9.94 28.82 2.31
CA SER A 12 -9.29 29.59 1.23
C SER A 12 -10.28 30.61 0.63
N GLY A 13 -9.88 31.89 0.61
CA GLY A 13 -10.68 33.00 0.09
C GLY A 13 -11.66 33.63 1.10
N TYR A 14 -11.70 33.18 2.35
CA TYR A 14 -12.42 33.85 3.44
C TYR A 14 -11.55 34.92 4.10
N LYS A 15 -12.18 35.94 4.70
CA LYS A 15 -11.45 36.92 5.53
C LYS A 15 -10.86 36.19 6.74
N SER A 16 -9.54 36.26 6.92
CA SER A 16 -8.86 35.66 8.08
C SER A 16 -9.33 36.29 9.38
N LYS A 17 -9.58 35.46 10.41
CA LYS A 17 -9.62 35.96 11.80
C LYS A 17 -8.18 36.29 12.23
N LYS A 18 -7.98 37.35 13.01
CA LYS A 18 -6.66 37.90 13.41
C LYS A 18 -5.68 36.89 14.06
N ASN A 19 -6.13 35.69 14.46
CA ASN A 19 -5.35 34.70 15.23
C ASN A 19 -5.29 33.30 14.59
N GLU A 20 -5.71 33.11 13.33
CA GLU A 20 -5.54 31.81 12.64
C GLU A 20 -4.20 31.77 11.90
N SER A 21 -3.41 30.72 12.14
CA SER A 21 -2.09 30.51 11.55
C SER A 21 -2.13 30.71 10.02
N SER A 22 -1.18 31.51 9.56
CA SER A 22 -1.09 32.14 8.24
C SER A 22 -0.97 31.20 7.02
N PHE A 23 -1.11 29.88 7.20
CA PHE A 23 -0.92 28.89 6.14
C PHE A 23 -2.21 28.57 5.36
N LEU A 24 -3.39 28.77 5.97
CA LEU A 24 -4.70 28.50 5.35
C LEU A 24 -5.36 29.73 4.71
N SER A 25 -4.83 30.94 4.95
CA SER A 25 -5.54 32.20 4.65
C SER A 25 -4.92 33.05 3.54
N ALA A 26 -3.79 32.64 2.95
CA ALA A 26 -3.21 33.34 1.81
C ALA A 26 -4.15 33.28 0.59
N SER A 27 -4.16 34.33 -0.24
CA SER A 27 -4.86 34.33 -1.53
C SER A 27 -4.21 33.32 -2.46
N LYS A 28 -4.69 32.08 -2.41
CA LYS A 28 -4.21 30.98 -3.24
C LYS A 28 -4.88 31.04 -4.61
N ALA A 29 -4.18 30.55 -5.63
CA ALA A 29 -4.79 30.31 -6.93
C ALA A 29 -6.00 29.38 -6.77
N VAL A 30 -7.09 29.74 -7.44
CA VAL A 30 -8.35 29.00 -7.43
C VAL A 30 -8.74 28.64 -8.86
N PHE A 31 -9.35 27.48 -9.03
CA PHE A 31 -9.72 26.92 -10.30
C PHE A 31 -11.22 26.66 -10.34
N SER A 32 -11.88 27.16 -11.38
CA SER A 32 -13.30 26.90 -11.62
C SER A 32 -13.53 25.46 -12.04
N PHE A 33 -14.75 24.95 -11.81
CA PHE A 33 -15.14 23.63 -12.28
C PHE A 33 -15.01 23.53 -13.82
N PRO A 34 -14.54 22.38 -14.32
CA PRO A 34 -14.42 22.13 -15.76
C PRO A 34 -15.81 22.09 -16.41
N LYS A 35 -15.87 22.38 -17.72
CA LYS A 35 -17.09 22.25 -18.52
C LYS A 35 -17.41 20.80 -18.90
N ASP A 36 -16.41 19.93 -18.84
CA ASP A 36 -16.55 18.52 -19.18
C ASP A 36 -17.33 17.80 -18.07
N THR A 37 -18.49 17.25 -18.42
CA THR A 37 -19.43 16.61 -17.47
C THR A 37 -18.77 15.50 -16.65
N VAL A 38 -17.94 14.67 -17.29
CA VAL A 38 -17.23 13.56 -16.63
C VAL A 38 -16.21 14.08 -15.60
N LEU A 39 -15.49 15.15 -15.92
CA LEU A 39 -14.48 15.70 -15.02
C LEU A 39 -15.14 16.51 -13.89
N GLU A 40 -16.24 17.20 -14.19
CA GLU A 40 -17.09 17.89 -13.23
C GLU A 40 -17.64 16.92 -12.20
N GLU A 41 -18.14 15.75 -12.60
CA GLU A 41 -18.59 14.69 -11.69
C GLU A 41 -17.47 14.20 -10.77
N LYS A 42 -16.24 14.06 -11.27
CA LYS A 42 -15.08 13.67 -10.44
C LYS A 42 -14.77 14.75 -9.39
N TRP A 43 -14.84 16.02 -9.77
CA TRP A 43 -14.64 17.13 -8.83
C TRP A 43 -15.79 17.24 -7.83
N MET A 44 -17.03 17.01 -8.25
CA MET A 44 -18.19 16.95 -7.34
C MET A 44 -18.06 15.81 -6.33
N LYS A 45 -17.58 14.64 -6.79
CA LYS A 45 -17.28 13.50 -5.91
C LYS A 45 -16.23 13.85 -4.87
N PHE A 46 -15.20 14.62 -5.25
CA PHE A 46 -14.19 15.12 -4.32
C PHE A 46 -14.77 16.13 -3.32
N VAL A 47 -15.64 17.04 -3.75
CA VAL A 47 -16.26 18.00 -2.81
C VAL A 47 -17.19 17.31 -1.81
N ASN A 48 -17.84 16.21 -2.22
CA ASN A 48 -18.66 15.33 -1.37
C ASN A 48 -19.68 16.09 -0.50
N ARG A 49 -20.33 17.13 -1.04
CA ARG A 49 -21.38 17.89 -0.36
C ARG A 49 -22.76 17.37 -0.75
N LYS A 50 -23.62 17.10 0.23
CA LYS A 50 -25.01 16.67 0.02
C LYS A 50 -25.82 17.77 -0.67
N ASP A 51 -26.62 17.38 -1.66
CA ASP A 51 -27.56 18.25 -2.40
C ASP A 51 -26.90 19.53 -2.97
N TRP A 52 -25.59 19.48 -3.24
CA TRP A 52 -24.81 20.61 -3.73
C TRP A 52 -24.41 20.42 -5.18
N LYS A 53 -24.58 21.46 -5.98
CA LYS A 53 -24.10 21.53 -7.36
C LYS A 53 -23.15 22.73 -7.53
N PRO A 54 -22.10 22.60 -8.35
CA PRO A 54 -21.22 23.71 -8.64
C PRO A 54 -22.01 24.81 -9.38
N SER A 55 -21.75 26.06 -9.00
CA SER A 55 -22.21 27.25 -9.70
C SER A 55 -21.06 27.82 -10.54
N LYS A 56 -21.31 28.82 -11.38
CA LYS A 56 -20.26 29.57 -12.11
C LYS A 56 -19.20 30.22 -11.21
N HIS A 57 -19.47 30.35 -9.91
CA HIS A 57 -18.56 30.92 -8.91
C HIS A 57 -17.93 29.86 -8.00
N SER A 58 -18.29 28.59 -8.19
CA SER A 58 -17.70 27.48 -7.44
C SER A 58 -16.29 27.23 -7.93
N VAL A 59 -15.33 27.25 -7.00
CA VAL A 59 -13.90 27.06 -7.31
C VAL A 59 -13.24 26.12 -6.29
N ILE A 60 -12.15 25.47 -6.67
CA ILE A 60 -11.30 24.67 -5.78
C ILE A 60 -9.90 25.32 -5.74
N CYS A 61 -9.29 25.46 -4.55
CA CYS A 61 -7.96 26.05 -4.44
C CYS A 61 -6.87 25.03 -4.83
N LEU A 62 -5.67 25.55 -5.13
CA LEU A 62 -4.56 24.73 -5.61
C LEU A 62 -4.09 23.63 -4.66
N ASP A 63 -4.36 23.73 -3.35
CA ASP A 63 -3.90 22.76 -2.34
C ASP A 63 -4.46 21.37 -2.56
N TYR A 64 -5.64 21.28 -3.19
CA TYR A 64 -6.32 20.01 -3.44
C TYR A 64 -5.78 19.30 -4.70
N PHE A 65 -4.89 19.93 -5.46
CA PHE A 65 -4.32 19.39 -6.69
C PHE A 65 -2.88 18.96 -6.48
N GLU A 66 -2.55 17.77 -7.00
CA GLU A 66 -1.15 17.35 -7.10
C GLU A 66 -0.34 18.27 -8.00
N LYS A 67 0.91 18.52 -7.60
CA LYS A 67 1.84 19.41 -8.31
C LYS A 67 2.04 19.02 -9.78
N LYS A 68 1.89 17.74 -10.12
CA LYS A 68 1.99 17.23 -11.51
C LYS A 68 0.98 17.88 -12.46
N TYR A 69 -0.20 18.21 -11.94
CA TYR A 69 -1.31 18.85 -12.67
C TYR A 69 -1.17 20.37 -12.76
N LEU A 70 -0.25 20.96 -11.99
CA LEU A 70 -0.05 22.41 -11.94
C LEU A 70 1.03 22.84 -12.95
N LYS A 71 0.79 23.98 -13.59
CA LYS A 71 1.76 24.71 -14.41
C LYS A 71 2.06 26.03 -13.71
N TYR A 72 3.32 26.22 -13.34
CA TYR A 72 3.81 27.44 -12.72
C TYR A 72 4.32 28.39 -13.80
N GLY A 73 3.83 29.62 -13.79
CA GLY A 73 4.22 30.71 -14.69
C GLY A 73 3.88 32.05 -14.04
N LYS A 74 3.53 33.08 -14.82
CA LYS A 74 3.02 34.35 -14.27
C LYS A 74 1.76 34.17 -13.40
N ARG A 75 0.97 33.14 -13.69
CA ARG A 75 -0.16 32.66 -12.89
C ARG A 75 -0.06 31.14 -12.80
N VAL A 76 -0.53 30.56 -11.69
CA VAL A 76 -0.65 29.10 -11.56
C VAL A 76 -1.89 28.66 -12.33
N THR A 77 -1.74 27.73 -13.27
CA THR A 77 -2.84 27.18 -14.09
C THR A 77 -2.83 25.65 -14.03
N LEU A 78 -3.97 25.02 -14.32
CA LEU A 78 -4.04 23.56 -14.46
C LEU A 78 -3.65 23.10 -15.87
N LYS A 79 -3.06 21.91 -15.97
CA LYS A 79 -2.79 21.22 -17.24
C LYS A 79 -4.03 20.41 -17.65
N TYR A 80 -4.90 20.99 -18.49
CA TYR A 80 -6.16 20.37 -18.92
C TYR A 80 -5.99 19.02 -19.62
N GLU A 81 -4.86 18.82 -20.32
CA GLU A 81 -4.51 17.57 -21.02
C GLU A 81 -4.40 16.35 -20.10
N LEU A 82 -4.17 16.55 -18.79
CA LEU A 82 -3.90 15.47 -17.85
C LEU A 82 -5.12 15.01 -17.03
N ASN A 83 -6.33 15.42 -17.41
CA ASN A 83 -7.57 15.12 -16.66
C ASN A 83 -7.40 15.42 -15.17
N HIS A 84 -7.05 16.66 -14.84
CA HIS A 84 -6.75 17.09 -13.48
C HIS A 84 -7.94 16.84 -12.53
N VAL A 85 -7.75 16.03 -11.50
CA VAL A 85 -8.75 15.77 -10.45
C VAL A 85 -8.14 16.16 -9.12
N PRO A 86 -8.86 16.89 -8.23
CA PRO A 86 -8.38 17.10 -6.90
C PRO A 86 -8.32 15.76 -6.15
N THR A 87 -7.21 15.50 -5.47
CA THR A 87 -6.93 14.21 -4.82
C THR A 87 -6.44 14.35 -3.38
N ILE A 88 -5.96 15.53 -2.99
CA ILE A 88 -5.29 15.74 -1.70
C ILE A 88 -6.30 16.24 -0.67
N TYR A 89 -6.54 15.51 0.41
CA TYR A 89 -7.14 16.08 1.62
C TYR A 89 -6.01 16.41 2.61
N SER A 90 -6.08 17.55 3.29
CA SER A 90 -5.18 17.84 4.41
C SER A 90 -5.68 17.09 5.64
N ASP A 91 -4.78 16.62 6.49
CA ASP A 91 -5.12 15.87 7.72
C ASP A 91 -6.01 16.67 8.69
N GLU A 92 -6.03 18.01 8.59
CA GLU A 92 -6.93 18.90 9.34
C GLU A 92 -8.37 18.91 8.81
N ILE A 93 -8.61 18.32 7.64
CA ILE A 93 -9.92 18.21 7.00
C ILE A 93 -10.38 16.77 7.23
N SER A 94 -11.17 16.54 8.28
CA SER A 94 -11.87 15.28 8.44
C SER A 94 -12.64 14.97 7.16
N ILE A 95 -12.23 13.91 6.45
CA ILE A 95 -12.90 13.49 5.23
C ILE A 95 -14.32 13.11 5.64
N PRO A 96 -15.36 13.85 5.22
CA PRO A 96 -16.71 13.44 5.53
C PRO A 96 -16.92 12.07 4.87
N SER A 97 -17.44 11.10 5.62
CA SER A 97 -17.89 9.82 5.07
C SER A 97 -18.66 10.09 3.78
N SER A 98 -18.36 9.34 2.70
CA SER A 98 -19.02 9.52 1.40
C SER A 98 -20.54 9.60 1.58
N ILE A 99 -21.12 10.78 1.36
CA ILE A 99 -22.58 11.00 1.47
C ILE A 99 -23.25 10.64 0.14
N ILE A 100 -22.44 10.42 -0.90
CA ILE A 100 -22.89 9.99 -2.21
C ILE A 100 -23.55 8.61 -2.05
N PRO A 101 -24.82 8.45 -2.46
CA PRO A 101 -25.49 7.16 -2.41
C PRO A 101 -24.66 6.17 -3.22
N LYS A 102 -24.22 5.09 -2.56
CA LYS A 102 -23.59 3.97 -3.26
C LYS A 102 -24.63 3.46 -4.25
N ILE A 103 -24.30 3.55 -5.54
CA ILE A 103 -25.10 2.87 -6.57
C ILE A 103 -25.14 1.40 -6.14
N PRO A 104 -26.32 0.78 -5.97
CA PRO A 104 -26.42 -0.63 -5.64
C PRO A 104 -25.75 -1.42 -6.75
N THR A 105 -24.53 -1.88 -6.49
CA THR A 105 -23.84 -2.79 -7.39
C THR A 105 -24.43 -4.17 -7.16
N PHE A 106 -25.02 -4.77 -8.20
CA PHE A 106 -25.30 -6.20 -8.20
C PHE A 106 -23.96 -6.92 -8.12
N ARG A 107 -23.59 -7.35 -6.91
CA ARG A 107 -22.44 -8.24 -6.77
C ARG A 107 -22.80 -9.51 -7.54
N LYS A 108 -21.88 -9.98 -8.39
CA LYS A 108 -21.97 -11.36 -8.85
C LYS A 108 -22.07 -12.23 -7.58
N PRO A 109 -22.96 -13.23 -7.54
CA PRO A 109 -22.94 -14.18 -6.44
C PRO A 109 -21.51 -14.74 -6.32
N PRO A 110 -21.06 -15.09 -5.10
CA PRO A 110 -19.78 -15.77 -4.93
C PRO A 110 -19.68 -16.86 -6.00
N THR A 111 -18.62 -16.83 -6.79
CA THR A 111 -18.36 -17.91 -7.73
C THR A 111 -18.25 -19.17 -6.91
N ASP A 112 -19.12 -20.14 -7.16
CA ASP A 112 -19.05 -21.42 -6.48
C ASP A 112 -17.73 -22.07 -6.86
N ARG A 113 -16.80 -22.05 -5.89
CA ARG A 113 -15.53 -22.75 -6.01
C ARG A 113 -15.78 -24.15 -5.50
N HIS A 114 -16.56 -24.94 -6.25
CA HIS A 114 -16.55 -26.39 -6.06
C HIS A 114 -15.15 -26.89 -6.44
N SER A 115 -14.24 -26.92 -5.46
CA SER A 115 -13.02 -27.67 -5.59
C SER A 115 -13.42 -29.15 -5.73
N ILE A 116 -13.01 -29.80 -6.82
CA ILE A 116 -13.12 -31.25 -7.00
C ILE A 116 -12.31 -31.99 -5.91
N ILE A 117 -11.43 -31.26 -5.23
CA ILE A 117 -10.61 -31.71 -4.10
C ILE A 117 -11.53 -31.94 -2.89
N LEU A 118 -11.54 -33.17 -2.38
CA LEU A 118 -12.20 -33.50 -1.12
C LEU A 118 -11.59 -32.70 0.03
N ASP A 119 -12.41 -32.37 1.02
CA ASP A 119 -11.93 -31.75 2.25
C ASP A 119 -11.08 -32.76 3.03
N GLU A 120 -9.76 -32.56 3.03
CA GLU A 120 -8.78 -33.39 3.75
C GLU A 120 -8.51 -32.88 5.18
N ILE A 121 -9.39 -32.03 5.73
CA ILE A 121 -9.20 -31.45 7.07
C ILE A 121 -9.04 -32.52 8.17
N TYR A 122 -9.78 -33.64 8.07
CA TYR A 122 -9.66 -34.74 9.03
C TYR A 122 -8.30 -35.44 8.92
N THR A 123 -7.84 -35.69 7.69
CA THR A 123 -6.51 -36.25 7.43
C THR A 123 -5.42 -35.35 7.98
N PHE A 124 -5.54 -34.04 7.78
CA PHE A 124 -4.60 -33.06 8.34
C PHE A 124 -4.57 -33.11 9.87
N GLN A 125 -5.73 -33.13 10.53
CA GLN A 125 -5.84 -33.19 11.99
C GLN A 125 -5.25 -34.50 12.56
N GLU A 126 -5.39 -35.63 11.87
CA GLU A 126 -4.78 -36.90 12.31
C GLU A 126 -3.26 -36.90 12.14
N MET A 127 -2.74 -36.21 11.12
CA MET A 127 -1.31 -36.12 10.83
C MET A 127 -0.59 -35.08 11.67
N ASP A 128 -1.28 -34.02 12.11
CA ASP A 128 -0.71 -32.93 12.93
C ASP A 128 -0.48 -33.37 14.38
N LYS A 129 0.66 -34.02 14.61
CA LYS A 129 1.05 -34.59 15.91
C LYS A 129 2.12 -33.76 16.64
N ILE A 130 2.57 -32.64 16.06
CA ILE A 130 3.68 -31.84 16.60
C ILE A 130 3.11 -30.84 17.61
N LYS A 131 3.29 -31.12 18.90
CA LYS A 131 2.78 -30.25 19.98
C LYS A 131 3.77 -29.20 20.44
N ASN A 132 5.06 -29.47 20.29
CA ASN A 132 6.13 -28.60 20.73
C ASN A 132 7.37 -28.75 19.82
N ILE A 133 8.30 -27.82 19.96
CA ILE A 133 9.55 -27.81 19.20
C ILE A 133 10.46 -29.00 19.53
N ASP A 134 10.30 -29.63 20.69
CA ASP A 134 11.11 -30.79 21.10
C ASP A 134 10.80 -32.03 20.28
N MET A 135 9.59 -32.13 19.72
CA MET A 135 9.18 -33.21 18.83
C MET A 135 9.73 -33.09 17.41
N LEU A 136 10.44 -31.99 17.09
CA LEU A 136 11.06 -31.77 15.79
C LEU A 136 12.49 -32.33 15.77
N HIS A 137 12.68 -33.32 14.90
CA HIS A 137 13.94 -34.02 14.70
C HIS A 137 14.30 -34.10 13.20
N GLU A 138 15.46 -34.68 12.93
CA GLU A 138 15.92 -34.94 11.55
C GLU A 138 14.94 -35.82 10.76
N SER A 139 14.21 -36.72 11.40
CA SER A 139 13.19 -37.56 10.75
C SER A 139 11.99 -36.76 10.20
N ASN A 140 11.76 -35.55 10.71
CA ASN A 140 10.74 -34.64 10.19
C ASN A 140 11.27 -33.77 9.04
N SER A 141 12.56 -33.89 8.70
CA SER A 141 13.18 -33.10 7.64
C SER A 141 12.60 -33.48 6.27
N PRO A 142 12.23 -32.51 5.43
CA PRO A 142 11.93 -32.76 4.03
C PRO A 142 13.11 -33.44 3.33
N ASN A 143 12.83 -34.23 2.29
CA ASN A 143 13.88 -34.92 1.56
C ASN A 143 14.91 -33.91 1.00
N GLY A 144 16.20 -34.15 1.26
CA GLY A 144 17.30 -33.25 0.86
C GLY A 144 17.60 -32.10 1.83
N PHE A 145 16.85 -31.94 2.91
CA PHE A 145 17.14 -30.93 3.93
C PHE A 145 17.97 -31.52 5.07
N SER A 146 18.97 -30.77 5.52
CA SER A 146 19.74 -31.01 6.75
C SER A 146 19.05 -30.37 7.96
N PHE A 147 19.15 -31.01 9.12
CA PHE A 147 18.54 -30.53 10.37
C PHE A 147 19.58 -29.94 11.32
N GLN A 148 19.21 -28.84 11.98
CA GLN A 148 20.00 -28.25 13.05
C GLN A 148 19.09 -27.67 14.14
N ARG A 149 19.45 -27.92 15.41
CA ARG A 149 18.71 -27.45 16.57
C ARG A 149 19.46 -26.34 17.30
N TYR A 150 18.73 -25.28 17.64
CA TYR A 150 19.20 -24.16 18.44
C TYR A 150 18.31 -23.99 19.68
N GLU A 151 18.73 -23.16 20.62
CA GLU A 151 18.02 -22.94 21.90
C GLU A 151 16.63 -22.31 21.70
N SER A 152 16.46 -21.47 20.69
CA SER A 152 15.21 -20.73 20.43
C SER A 152 14.47 -21.13 19.16
N PHE A 153 15.04 -22.03 18.35
CA PHE A 153 14.44 -22.48 17.10
C PHE A 153 15.08 -23.77 16.57
N VAL A 154 14.36 -24.41 15.65
CA VAL A 154 14.84 -25.51 14.81
C VAL A 154 14.99 -24.98 13.38
N LEU A 155 16.02 -25.46 12.68
CA LEU A 155 16.33 -25.10 11.31
C LEU A 155 16.45 -26.37 10.45
N TYR A 156 15.62 -26.46 9.42
CA TYR A 156 15.86 -27.35 8.30
C TYR A 156 16.40 -26.51 7.15
N TYR A 157 17.47 -26.95 6.48
CA TYR A 157 18.04 -26.22 5.34
C TYR A 157 18.56 -27.13 4.25
N CYS A 158 18.44 -26.69 3.00
CA CYS A 158 19.02 -27.33 1.83
C CYS A 158 19.96 -26.32 1.16
N LEU A 159 21.21 -26.74 0.94
CA LEU A 159 22.22 -25.96 0.22
C LEU A 159 22.50 -26.68 -1.10
N PHE A 160 22.27 -25.98 -2.21
CA PHE A 160 22.62 -26.49 -3.55
C PHE A 160 23.32 -25.42 -4.37
N PHE A 161 24.05 -25.85 -5.40
CA PHE A 161 24.89 -24.98 -6.22
C PHE A 161 24.45 -25.05 -7.68
N VAL A 162 24.38 -23.88 -8.33
CA VAL A 162 24.24 -23.76 -9.79
C VAL A 162 25.46 -23.02 -10.33
N ASP A 163 26.27 -23.72 -11.12
CA ASP A 163 27.55 -23.33 -11.74
C ASP A 163 28.68 -22.92 -10.76
N ALA A 164 28.40 -22.07 -9.79
CA ALA A 164 29.22 -21.71 -8.63
C ALA A 164 28.42 -20.89 -7.58
N THR A 165 27.12 -20.66 -7.84
CA THR A 165 26.27 -19.83 -7.01
C THR A 165 25.55 -20.73 -6.00
N PRO A 166 25.82 -20.60 -4.69
CA PRO A 166 25.03 -21.28 -3.66
C PRO A 166 23.62 -20.71 -3.53
N PHE A 167 22.65 -21.61 -3.36
CA PHE A 167 21.28 -21.32 -3.00
C PHE A 167 20.99 -21.98 -1.67
N ILE A 168 20.32 -21.23 -0.78
CA ILE A 168 19.85 -21.73 0.50
C ILE A 168 18.33 -21.67 0.52
N GLU A 169 17.75 -22.84 0.72
CA GLU A 169 16.37 -22.99 1.16
C GLU A 169 16.36 -23.35 2.64
N SER A 170 15.51 -22.71 3.43
CA SER A 170 15.40 -23.07 4.85
C SER A 170 14.00 -22.91 5.41
N ILE A 171 13.68 -23.78 6.37
CA ILE A 171 12.48 -23.79 7.18
C ILE A 171 12.93 -23.56 8.61
N ARG A 172 12.62 -22.40 9.17
CA ARG A 172 12.89 -22.08 10.57
C ARG A 172 11.60 -22.18 11.36
N ILE A 173 11.63 -22.92 12.46
CA ILE A 173 10.49 -23.10 13.35
C ILE A 173 10.88 -22.59 14.74
N ASP A 174 10.15 -21.62 15.28
CA ASP A 174 10.41 -21.07 16.61
C ASP A 174 9.73 -21.88 17.73
N ASN A 175 9.95 -21.49 18.98
CA ASN A 175 9.39 -22.16 20.16
C ASN A 175 7.84 -22.13 20.21
N ASN A 176 7.21 -21.21 19.47
CA ASN A 176 5.75 -21.11 19.36
C ASN A 176 5.23 -21.82 18.10
N LEU A 177 6.07 -22.65 17.46
CA LEU A 177 5.78 -23.35 16.21
C LEU A 177 5.48 -22.42 15.02
N HIS A 178 5.91 -21.17 15.07
CA HIS A 178 5.82 -20.30 13.90
C HIS A 178 6.85 -20.72 12.87
N VAL A 179 6.37 -20.99 11.66
CA VAL A 179 7.18 -21.38 10.52
C VAL A 179 7.59 -20.15 9.71
N LYS A 180 8.88 -20.00 9.45
CA LYS A 180 9.45 -19.01 8.51
C LYS A 180 10.22 -19.73 7.42
N LEU A 181 9.79 -19.51 6.18
CA LEU A 181 10.45 -20.02 4.99
C LEU A 181 11.42 -18.96 4.47
N HIS A 182 12.64 -19.37 4.11
CA HIS A 182 13.59 -18.50 3.42
C HIS A 182 14.13 -19.19 2.18
N TYR A 183 14.18 -18.44 1.09
CA TYR A 183 14.87 -18.80 -0.15
C TYR A 183 15.86 -17.67 -0.46
N LYS A 184 17.16 -17.99 -0.54
CA LYS A 184 18.20 -16.96 -0.71
C LYS A 184 19.31 -17.41 -1.66
N ILE A 185 19.70 -16.49 -2.53
CA ILE A 185 20.90 -16.60 -3.36
C ILE A 185 22.07 -16.02 -2.56
N LEU A 186 23.14 -16.77 -2.38
CA LEU A 186 24.37 -16.29 -1.79
C LEU A 186 25.38 -15.98 -2.91
N HIS A 187 25.91 -14.76 -2.92
CA HIS A 187 26.98 -14.39 -3.85
C HIS A 187 28.31 -14.38 -3.10
N PHE A 188 29.25 -15.22 -3.52
CA PHE A 188 30.63 -15.14 -3.06
C PHE A 188 31.40 -14.20 -3.97
N HIS A 189 31.87 -13.07 -3.43
CA HIS A 189 32.86 -12.24 -4.13
C HIS A 189 34.27 -12.74 -3.79
N SER A 190 35.12 -12.82 -4.82
CA SER A 190 36.51 -13.24 -4.74
C SER A 190 37.33 -12.37 -3.77
N LEU A 191 38.35 -13.01 -3.20
CA LEU A 191 39.25 -12.60 -2.12
C LEU A 191 39.78 -11.17 -2.26
N ASN A 192 39.62 -10.37 -1.21
CA ASN A 192 40.58 -9.29 -0.95
C ASN A 192 41.94 -9.94 -0.60
N GLY A 193 43.05 -9.30 -0.95
CA GLY A 193 44.44 -9.81 -0.87
C GLY A 193 44.98 -10.24 0.51
N LEU A 194 44.09 -10.53 1.47
CA LEU A 194 44.35 -11.04 2.81
C LEU A 194 43.67 -12.40 3.08
N GLY A 195 43.11 -13.08 2.08
CA GLY A 195 42.64 -14.47 2.26
C GLY A 195 41.24 -14.63 2.89
N GLN A 196 40.50 -13.55 3.14
CA GLN A 196 39.16 -13.62 3.75
C GLN A 196 38.03 -13.58 2.70
N LEU A 197 37.21 -14.63 2.70
CA LEU A 197 35.95 -14.72 1.96
C LEU A 197 34.90 -13.81 2.63
N THR A 198 34.36 -12.84 1.88
CA THR A 198 33.28 -11.97 2.35
C THR A 198 31.95 -12.44 1.76
N ILE A 199 31.02 -12.88 2.61
CA ILE A 199 29.67 -13.31 2.19
C ILE A 199 28.77 -12.08 2.16
N VAL A 200 28.28 -11.69 0.99
CA VAL A 200 27.27 -10.63 0.86
C VAL A 200 25.91 -11.28 0.58
N SER A 201 24.95 -11.04 1.46
CA SER A 201 23.64 -11.67 1.42
C SER A 201 22.60 -10.71 0.82
N LEU A 202 21.99 -11.05 -0.32
CA LEU A 202 20.89 -10.28 -0.92
C LEU A 202 19.55 -10.89 -0.51
N GLN A 203 18.69 -10.11 0.14
CA GLN A 203 17.39 -10.54 0.64
C GLN A 203 16.31 -10.09 -0.36
N VAL A 204 15.62 -11.04 -0.98
CA VAL A 204 14.42 -10.77 -1.79
C VAL A 204 13.22 -11.02 -0.89
N TYR A 205 12.36 -10.01 -0.71
CA TYR A 205 11.13 -10.05 0.08
C TYR A 205 9.99 -10.72 -0.69
#